data_AF-A0A150B181-F1
#
_entry.id   AF-A0A150B181-F1
#
_cell.length_a   1.000
_cell.length_b   1.000
_cell.length_c   1.000
_cell.angle_alpha   90.00
_cell.angle_beta   90.00
_cell.angle_gamma   90.00
#
_symmetry.space_group_name_H-M   'P 1'
#
loop_
_entity.id
_entity.type
_entity.pdbx_description
1 polymer ?
#
loop_
_entity_poly.entity_id
_entity_poly.type
_entity_poly.pdbx_seq_one_letter_code
_entity_poly.pdbx_strand_id
1 'polypeptide(L)'
;MKNIKSKLPIQLFEKKHFDIVVAGRTMATIEVLCFDENKYAAQAKIIKTNKEVSTALYNAPYSETVDGALQKIVKLIEEEIKDDEWVQKTIVNTK
;
A
#
# COMPACT_ATOMS: atom_id res chain seq x y z
N MET A 1 19.43 -30.30 8.76
CA MET A 1 18.94 -28.98 8.29
C MET A 1 18.07 -29.22 7.05
N LYS A 2 16.77 -28.88 7.10
CA LYS A 2 15.88 -29.03 5.94
C LYS A 2 16.27 -27.96 4.91
N ASN A 3 16.76 -28.40 3.76
CA ASN A 3 17.02 -27.53 2.62
C ASN A 3 15.69 -26.93 2.15
N ILE A 4 15.42 -25.68 2.51
CA ILE A 4 14.35 -24.90 1.90
C ILE A 4 14.80 -24.62 0.47
N LYS A 5 14.37 -25.46 -0.48
CA LYS A 5 14.44 -25.13 -1.90
C LYS A 5 13.34 -24.10 -2.17
N SER A 6 13.60 -22.82 -1.92
CA SER A 6 12.73 -21.76 -2.42
C SER A 6 13.06 -21.52 -3.90
N LYS A 7 12.31 -22.17 -4.79
CA LYS A 7 12.04 -21.50 -6.07
C LYS A 7 11.04 -20.40 -5.71
N LEU A 8 11.53 -19.17 -5.52
CA LEU A 8 10.63 -18.03 -5.43
C LEU A 8 9.89 -17.98 -6.78
N PRO A 9 8.57 -18.24 -6.80
CA PRO A 9 7.84 -18.48 -8.05
C PRO A 9 7.70 -17.21 -8.89
N ILE A 10 8.04 -16.04 -8.33
CA ILE A 10 7.92 -14.74 -8.99
C ILE A 10 9.00 -13.80 -8.45
N GLN A 11 9.67 -13.06 -9.34
CA GLN A 11 10.71 -12.11 -8.96
C GLN A 11 10.16 -10.70 -8.90
N LEU A 12 10.65 -9.91 -7.94
CA LEU A 12 10.39 -8.47 -7.88
C LEU A 12 11.27 -7.78 -8.92
N PHE A 13 10.65 -7.09 -9.87
CA PHE A 13 11.33 -6.41 -10.95
C PHE A 13 11.54 -4.92 -10.63
N GLU A 14 10.50 -4.25 -10.14
CA GLU A 14 10.51 -2.81 -9.91
C GLU A 14 9.74 -2.45 -8.63
N LYS A 15 10.16 -1.36 -7.98
CA LYS A 15 9.38 -0.68 -6.94
C LYS A 15 8.95 0.70 -7.42
N LYS A 16 7.66 0.99 -7.34
CA LYS A 16 7.12 2.34 -7.57
C LYS A 16 6.69 2.95 -6.25
N HIS A 17 6.97 4.24 -6.07
CA HIS A 17 6.68 4.96 -4.84
C HIS A 17 5.58 5.99 -5.07
N PHE A 18 4.65 6.08 -4.13
CA PHE A 18 3.55 7.03 -4.16
C PHE A 18 3.30 7.57 -2.75
N ASP A 19 2.69 8.75 -2.66
CA ASP A 19 2.34 9.38 -1.39
C ASP A 19 0.83 9.62 -1.32
N ILE A 20 0.25 9.40 -0.15
CA ILE A 20 -1.10 9.89 0.18
C ILE A 20 -0.94 11.24 0.86
N VAL A 21 -1.49 12.28 0.24
CA VAL A 21 -1.45 13.67 0.74
C VAL A 21 -2.86 14.14 1.05
N VAL A 22 -3.07 14.68 2.25
CA VAL A 22 -4.34 15.30 2.70
C VAL A 22 -4.07 16.75 3.09
N ALA A 23 -4.68 17.70 2.37
CA ALA A 23 -4.48 19.13 2.56
C ALA A 23 -3.00 19.55 2.65
N GLY A 24 -2.17 19.07 1.73
CA GLY A 24 -0.74 19.39 1.66
C GLY A 24 0.13 18.66 2.68
N ARG A 25 -0.44 17.78 3.51
CA ARG A 25 0.31 16.94 4.46
C ARG A 25 0.37 15.50 3.99
N THR A 26 1.57 14.94 3.85
CA THR A 26 1.73 13.51 3.60
C THR A 26 1.27 12.72 4.82
N MET A 27 0.35 11.79 4.61
CA MET A 27 -0.24 10.93 5.63
C MET A 27 0.34 9.51 5.59
N ALA A 28 0.65 9.02 4.39
CA ALA A 28 1.25 7.70 4.19
C ALA A 28 2.13 7.67 2.96
N THR A 29 3.14 6.80 2.98
CA THR A 29 4.01 6.48 1.84
C THR A 29 3.69 5.06 1.36
N ILE A 30 3.51 4.87 0.06
CA ILE A 30 3.15 3.60 -0.58
C ILE A 30 4.32 3.11 -1.43
N GLU A 31 4.65 1.83 -1.31
CA GLU A 31 5.47 1.09 -2.27
C GLU A 31 4.58 0.09 -3.02
N VAL A 32 4.51 0.23 -4.35
CA VAL A 32 3.96 -0.80 -5.24
C VAL A 32 5.10 -1.69 -5.71
N LEU A 33 5.00 -2.96 -5.35
CA LEU A 33 5.89 -4.04 -5.75
C LEU A 33 5.42 -4.58 -7.10
N CYS A 34 6.21 -4.34 -8.15
CA CYS A 34 5.95 -4.80 -9.50
C CYS A 34 6.74 -6.09 -9.74
N PHE A 35 6.03 -7.20 -9.84
CA PHE A 35 6.60 -8.51 -10.11
C PHE A 35 6.48 -8.85 -11.60
N ASP A 36 7.20 -9.89 -12.02
CA ASP A 36 7.05 -10.47 -13.35
C ASP A 36 5.60 -10.91 -13.63
N GLU A 37 5.26 -11.15 -14.90
CA GLU A 37 3.92 -11.59 -15.33
C GLU A 37 2.79 -10.59 -15.01
N ASN A 38 3.10 -9.29 -14.96
CA ASN A 38 2.13 -8.22 -14.66
C ASN A 38 1.42 -8.41 -13.31
N LYS A 39 2.14 -8.89 -12.29
CA LYS A 39 1.59 -9.05 -10.94
C LYS A 39 2.06 -7.93 -10.04
N TYR A 40 1.12 -7.32 -9.33
CA TYR A 40 1.37 -6.15 -8.48
C TYR A 40 0.87 -6.40 -7.06
N ALA A 41 1.70 -6.07 -6.07
CA ALA A 41 1.29 -5.93 -4.68
C ALA A 41 1.63 -4.52 -4.20
N ALA A 42 1.01 -4.08 -3.11
CA ALA A 42 1.33 -2.80 -2.51
C ALA A 42 1.48 -2.93 -0.99
N GLN A 43 2.38 -2.13 -0.45
CA GLN A 43 2.58 -1.94 0.98
C GLN A 43 2.66 -0.44 1.26
N ALA A 44 2.30 -0.03 2.46
CA ALA A 44 2.35 1.36 2.84
C ALA A 44 2.70 1.54 4.31
N LYS A 45 3.29 2.69 4.62
CA LYS A 45 3.60 3.12 5.97
C LYS A 45 2.84 4.39 6.31
N ILE A 46 2.03 4.34 7.36
CA ILE A 46 1.32 5.50 7.90
C ILE A 46 2.31 6.33 8.71
N ILE A 47 2.51 7.60 8.36
CA ILE A 47 3.60 8.41 8.91
C ILE A 47 3.42 8.67 10.40
N LYS A 48 2.20 9.03 10.83
CA LYS A 48 1.93 9.41 12.22
C LYS A 48 2.13 8.25 13.20
N THR A 49 1.72 7.05 12.81
CA THR A 49 1.71 5.87 13.69
C THR A 49 2.87 4.92 13.43
N ASN A 50 3.66 5.15 12.37
CA ASN A 50 4.61 4.18 11.80
C ASN A 50 4.00 2.80 11.48
N LYS A 51 2.67 2.69 11.41
CA LYS A 51 1.99 1.43 11.12
C LYS A 51 2.22 1.05 9.66
N GLU A 52 2.57 -0.20 9.43
CA GLU A 52 2.70 -0.79 8.10
C GLU A 52 1.43 -1.55 7.74
N VAL A 53 0.93 -1.34 6.53
CA VAL A 53 -0.21 -2.07 5.95
C VAL A 53 0.20 -2.64 4.60
N SER A 54 -0.36 -3.79 4.23
CA SER A 54 0.00 -4.48 2.98
C SER A 54 -1.21 -5.15 2.36
N THR A 55 -1.28 -5.13 1.03
CA THR A 55 -2.29 -5.88 0.27
C THR A 55 -1.91 -7.36 0.10
N ALA A 56 -0.65 -7.72 0.36
CA ALA A 56 -0.17 -9.08 0.25
C ALA A 56 -0.55 -9.88 1.50
N LEU A 57 -1.73 -10.50 1.49
CA LEU A 57 -2.05 -11.58 2.42
C LEU A 57 -1.39 -12.87 1.94
N TYR A 58 -1.10 -13.80 2.85
CA TYR A 58 -0.37 -15.06 2.63
C TYR A 58 -0.89 -15.94 1.46
N ASN A 59 -2.02 -15.62 0.84
CA ASN A 59 -2.56 -16.28 -0.37
C ASN A 59 -3.49 -15.36 -1.21
N ALA A 60 -3.42 -14.03 -1.08
CA ALA A 60 -4.29 -13.15 -1.87
C ALA A 60 -3.81 -13.04 -3.32
N PRO A 61 -4.73 -12.96 -4.32
CA PRO A 61 -4.33 -12.75 -5.69
C PRO A 61 -3.67 -11.37 -5.82
N TYR A 62 -2.48 -11.37 -6.42
CA TYR A 62 -1.84 -10.15 -6.91
C TYR A 62 -2.81 -9.38 -7.81
N SER A 63 -2.70 -8.06 -7.83
CA SER A 63 -3.42 -7.26 -8.82
C SER A 63 -2.76 -7.43 -10.19
N GLU A 64 -3.56 -7.38 -11.26
CA GLU A 64 -3.07 -7.44 -12.65
C GLU A 64 -2.61 -6.06 -13.17
N THR A 65 -2.88 -5.00 -12.40
CA THR A 65 -2.48 -3.62 -12.71
C THR A 65 -1.94 -2.90 -11.48
N VAL A 66 -1.08 -1.91 -11.71
CA VAL A 66 -0.60 -0.96 -10.68
C VAL A 66 -1.79 -0.26 -10.03
N ASP A 67 -2.76 0.22 -10.82
CA ASP A 67 -3.94 0.91 -10.31
C ASP A 67 -4.79 0.02 -9.41
N GLY A 68 -4.93 -1.26 -9.74
CA GLY A 68 -5.62 -2.22 -8.89
C GLY A 68 -4.90 -2.45 -7.55
N ALA A 69 -3.56 -2.46 -7.54
CA ALA A 69 -2.79 -2.52 -6.30
C ALA A 69 -2.92 -1.22 -5.48
N LEU A 70 -2.87 -0.07 -6.14
CA LEU A 70 -3.06 1.25 -5.52
C LEU A 70 -4.44 1.39 -4.88
N GLN A 71 -5.51 1.06 -5.61
CA GLN A 71 -6.87 1.15 -5.06
C GLN A 71 -7.07 0.27 -3.82
N LYS A 72 -6.47 -0.93 -3.79
CA LYS A 72 -6.54 -1.82 -2.64
C LYS A 72 -5.82 -1.25 -1.43
N ILE A 73 -4.58 -0.74 -1.59
CA ILE A 73 -3.81 -0.19 -0.47
C ILE A 73 -4.38 1.14 0.01
N VAL A 74 -4.89 1.99 -0.89
CA VAL A 74 -5.53 3.27 -0.55
C VAL A 74 -6.72 3.03 0.38
N LYS A 75 -7.60 2.05 0.10
CA LYS A 75 -8.71 1.71 0.99
C LYS A 75 -8.28 1.30 2.39
N LEU A 76 -7.18 0.55 2.51
CA LEU A 76 -6.61 0.19 3.81
C LEU A 76 -6.08 1.43 4.53
N ILE A 77 -5.38 2.32 3.82
CA ILE A 77 -4.86 3.56 4.39
C ILE A 77 -5.99 4.47 4.85
N GLU A 78 -7.03 4.66 4.04
CA GLU A 78 -8.20 5.48 4.37
C GLU A 78 -8.85 5.01 5.67
N GLU A 79 -9.06 3.71 5.82
CA GLU A 79 -9.63 3.13 7.04
C GLU A 79 -8.74 3.36 8.28
N GLU A 80 -7.41 3.35 8.11
CA GLU A 80 -6.44 3.61 9.19
C GLU A 80 -6.33 5.08 9.60
N ILE A 81 -6.55 6.03 8.67
CA ILE A 81 -6.40 7.46 8.93
C ILE A 81 -7.74 8.20 9.09
N LYS A 82 -8.88 7.51 8.93
CA LYS A 82 -10.21 8.15 8.96
C LYS A 82 -10.47 8.95 10.24
N ASP A 83 -9.97 8.49 11.37
CA ASP A 83 -10.19 9.12 12.68
C ASP A 83 -9.08 10.13 13.04
N ASP A 84 -8.13 10.38 12.13
CA ASP A 84 -7.10 11.39 12.35
C ASP A 84 -7.72 12.80 12.37
N GLU A 85 -7.45 13.57 13.42
CA GLU A 85 -7.99 14.91 13.59
C GLU A 85 -7.72 15.85 12.40
N TRP A 86 -6.57 15.72 11.73
CA TRP A 86 -6.24 16.54 10.57
C TRP A 86 -7.12 16.19 9.37
N VAL A 87 -7.34 14.89 9.16
CA VAL A 87 -8.21 14.36 8.10
C VAL A 87 -9.64 14.82 8.32
N GLN A 88 -10.16 14.68 9.53
CA GLN A 88 -11.51 15.13 9.90
C GLN A 88 -11.70 16.64 9.72
N LYS A 89 -10.76 17.47 10.18
CA LYS A 89 -10.81 18.94 10.02
C LYS A 89 -10.81 19.35 8.54
N THR A 90 -10.09 18.61 7.70
CA THR A 90 -10.05 18.88 6.26
C THR A 90 -11.40 18.59 5.61
N ILE A 91 -12.05 17.47 5.95
CA ILE A 91 -13.36 17.09 5.37
C ILE A 91 -14.45 18.13 5.69
N VAL A 92 -14.45 18.67 6.91
CA VAL A 92 -15.44 19.67 7.35
C VAL A 92 -15.31 20.99 6.60
N ASN A 93 -14.09 21.39 6.24
CA ASN A 93 -13.82 22.68 5.57
C ASN A 93 -14.08 22.66 4.05
N THR A 94 -14.39 21.50 3.47
CA THR A 94 -14.67 21.36 2.02
C THR A 94 -16.17 21.32 1.70
N LYS A 95 -17.05 21.47 2.70
CA LYS A 95 -18.50 21.61 2.52
C LYS A 95 -18.91 23.08 2.54
#